data_AF-A0A7G2IZL6-F1
#
_entry.id   AF-A0A7G2IZL6-F1
#
_cell.length_a   1.000
_cell.length_b   1.000
_cell.length_c   1.000
_cell.angle_alpha   90.00
_cell.angle_beta   90.00
_cell.angle_gamma   90.00
#
_symmetry.space_group_name_H-M   'P 1'
#
loop_
_entity.id
_entity.type
_entity.pdbx_description
1 polymer ?
#
loop_
_entity_poly.entity_id
_entity_poly.type
_entity_poly.pdbx_seq_one_letter_code
_entity_poly.pdbx_strand_id
1 'polypeptide(L)' 'MWGYQHEGYEHTVNSHINRLRTKIEKDAAEPEIILTVWGRGYKLAAVNAEHQP' A
#
# COMPACT_ATOMS: atom_id res chain seq x y z
N MET A 1 8.32 11.39 -15.33
CA MET A 1 6.88 11.21 -15.05
C MET A 1 6.39 9.98 -15.80
N TRP A 2 6.12 8.87 -15.11
CA TRP A 2 5.71 7.63 -15.77
C TRP A 2 4.20 7.48 -15.63
N GLY A 3 3.49 7.98 -16.64
CA GLY A 3 2.10 7.67 -16.89
C GLY A 3 2.03 6.30 -17.56
N TYR A 4 1.72 5.27 -16.79
CA TYR A 4 1.36 3.96 -17.33
C TYR A 4 -0.07 3.69 -16.93
N GLN A 5 -1.01 4.21 -17.72
CA GLN A 5 -2.36 3.65 -17.76
C GLN A 5 -2.23 2.25 -18.37
N HIS A 6 -2.15 1.24 -17.53
CA HIS A 6 -2.19 -0.15 -17.94
C HIS A 6 -3.29 -0.81 -17.10
N GLU A 7 -4.52 -0.81 -17.60
CA GLU A 7 -5.67 -1.50 -16.99
C GLU A 7 -5.32 -2.92 -16.52
N GLY A 8 -4.47 -3.65 -17.28
CA GLY A 8 -4.00 -4.98 -16.90
C GLY A 8 -2.96 -5.02 -15.77
N TYR A 9 -2.15 -3.97 -15.61
CA TYR A 9 -1.12 -3.89 -14.55
C TYR A 9 -1.72 -3.42 -13.23
N GLU A 10 -2.79 -2.63 -13.27
CA GLU A 10 -3.48 -2.17 -12.08
C GLU A 10 -4.09 -3.34 -11.29
N HIS A 11 -4.66 -4.33 -11.99
CA HIS A 11 -5.17 -5.55 -11.37
C HIS A 11 -4.08 -6.40 -10.72
N THR A 12 -2.90 -6.50 -11.35
CA THR A 12 -1.78 -7.23 -10.75
C THR A 12 -1.22 -6.46 -9.56
N VAL A 13 -1.04 -5.14 -9.64
CA VAL A 13 -0.58 -4.32 -8.51
C VAL A 13 -1.52 -4.44 -7.31
N ASN A 14 -2.82 -4.30 -7.49
CA ASN A 14 -3.79 -4.41 -6.39
C ASN A 14 -3.73 -5.79 -5.72
N SER A 15 -3.60 -6.85 -6.52
CA SER A 15 -3.46 -8.21 -6.00
C SER A 15 -2.18 -8.39 -5.17
N HIS A 16 -1.06 -7.82 -5.62
CA HIS A 16 0.20 -7.86 -4.87
C HIS A 16 0.14 -7.02 -3.60
N ILE A 17 -0.45 -5.82 -3.65
CA ILE A 17 -0.64 -4.96 -2.47
C ILE A 17 -1.52 -5.66 -1.42
N ASN A 18 -2.62 -6.28 -1.83
CA ASN A 18 -3.49 -7.01 -0.91
C ASN A 18 -2.75 -8.18 -0.25
N ARG A 19 -2.00 -8.98 -1.03
CA ARG A 19 -1.17 -10.07 -0.50
C ARG A 19 -0.09 -9.58 0.45
N LEU A 20 0.50 -8.40 0.20
CA LEU A 20 1.50 -7.80 1.09
C LEU A 20 0.84 -7.34 2.39
N ARG A 21 -0.29 -6.61 2.32
CA ARG A 21 -1.02 -6.14 3.50
C ARG A 21 -1.42 -7.29 4.41
N THR A 22 -1.94 -8.40 3.86
CA THR A 22 -2.26 -9.59 4.66
C THR A 22 -1.07 -10.18 5.43
N LYS A 23 0.17 -9.94 4.97
CA LYS A 23 1.39 -10.47 5.61
C LYS A 23 2.00 -9.52 6.62
N ILE A 24 1.87 -8.21 6.45
CA ILE A 24 2.62 -7.22 7.23
C ILE A 24 1.75 -6.31 8.09
N GLU A 25 0.48 -6.11 7.72
CA GLU A 25 -0.46 -5.31 8.50
C GLU A 25 -1.07 -6.17 9.60
N LYS A 26 -1.43 -5.52 10.71
CA LYS A 26 -2.23 -6.15 11.76
C LYS A 26 -3.67 -6.39 11.30
N ASP A 27 -4.23 -5.43 10.57
CA ASP A 27 -5.50 -5.54 9.87
C ASP A 27 -5.35 -5.01 8.45
N ALA A 28 -5.61 -5.86 7.45
CA ALA A 28 -5.50 -5.47 6.04
C ALA A 28 -6.64 -4.55 5.57
N ALA A 29 -7.77 -4.51 6.28
CA ALA A 29 -8.89 -3.61 6.03
C ALA A 29 -8.62 -2.19 6.54
N GLU A 30 -7.79 -2.07 7.59
CA GLU A 30 -7.33 -0.80 8.16
C GLU A 30 -5.79 -0.70 8.05
N PRO A 31 -5.23 -0.52 6.83
CA PRO A 31 -3.79 -0.57 6.63
C PRO A 31 -3.09 0.64 7.25
N GLU A 32 -2.01 0.41 7.97
CA GLU A 32 -1.18 1.44 8.59
C GLU A 32 0.18 1.59 7.87
N ILE A 33 0.71 0.51 7.30
CA ILE A 33 2.03 0.47 6.65
C ILE A 33 1.94 0.83 5.17
N ILE A 34 1.06 0.20 4.40
CA ILE A 34 0.87 0.48 2.97
C ILE A 34 -0.43 1.26 2.79
N LEU A 35 -0.34 2.56 2.57
CA LEU A 35 -1.50 3.45 2.45
C LEU A 35 -1.89 3.68 1.00
N THR A 36 -3.20 3.62 0.71
CA THR A 36 -3.73 3.99 -0.61
C THR A 36 -3.79 5.51 -0.72
N VAL A 37 -3.22 6.06 -1.77
CA VAL A 37 -3.34 7.47 -2.16
C VAL A 37 -4.18 7.54 -3.42
N TRP A 38 -5.45 7.91 -3.26
CA TRP A 38 -6.41 7.99 -4.36
C TRP A 38 -5.90 8.86 -5.50
N GLY A 39 -5.99 8.34 -6.73
CA GLY A 39 -5.49 9.01 -7.94
C GLY A 39 -3.97 9.09 -8.08
N ARG A 40 -3.20 8.48 -7.17
CA ARG A 40 -1.72 8.46 -7.22
C ARG A 40 -1.08 7.08 -7.05
N GLY A 41 -1.73 6.15 -6.33
CA GLY A 41 -1.22 4.80 -6.10
C GLY A 41 -1.06 4.47 -4.62
N TYR A 42 0.08 3.94 -4.21
CA TYR A 42 0.35 3.50 -2.83
C TYR A 42 1.57 4.21 -2.25
N LYS A 43 1.56 4.47 -0.94
CA LYS A 43 2.72 4.99 -0.20
C LYS A 43 3.03 4.07 0.98
N LEU A 44 4.31 3.94 1.31
CA LEU A 44 4.72 3.35 2.57
C LEU A 44 4.67 4.43 3.65
N ALA A 45 3.94 4.18 4.72
CA ALA A 45 4.06 4.99 5.92
C ALA A 45 5.45 4.79 6.50
N ALA A 46 6.08 5.89 6.93
CA ALA A 46 7.26 5.77 7.76
C ALA A 46 6.81 5.09 9.05
N VAL A 47 7.32 3.88 9.31
CA VAL A 47 7.21 3.27 10.63
C VAL A 47 8.07 4.14 11.53
N ASN A 48 7.47 5.17 12.11
CA ASN A 48 8.15 5.94 13.13
C ASN A 48 8.40 4.95 14.27
N ALA A 49 9.67 4.60 14.47
CA ALA A 49 10.19 3.90 15.63
C ALA A 49 10.11 4.82 16.87
N GLU A 50 8.97 5.45 17.06
CA GLU A 50 8.63 6.27 18.21
C GLU A 50 7.77 5.43 19.11
N HIS A 51 8.42 4.48 19.76
CA HIS A 51 8.02 4.05 21.09
C HIS A 51 8.20 5.27 22.00
N GLN A 52 7.19 6.14 22.02
CA GLN A 52 7.09 7.20 23.03
C GLN A 52 6.78 6.51 24.37
N PRO A 53 7.60 6.71 25.41
CA PRO A 53 7.42 6.11 26.74
C PRO A 53 6.20 6.64 27.48
#